data_AF-A0A8T3ZUG9-F1
#
_entry.id   AF-A0A8T3ZUG9-F1
#
_cell.length_a   1.000
_cell.length_b   1.000
_cell.length_c   1.000
_cell.angle_alpha   90.00
_cell.angle_beta   90.00
_cell.angle_gamma   90.00
#
_symmetry.space_group_name_H-M   'P 1'
#
loop_
_entity.id
_entity.type
_entity.pdbx_description
1 polymer ?
#
loop_
_entity_poly.entity_id
_entity_poly.type
_entity_poly.pdbx_seq_one_letter_code
_entity_poly.pdbx_strand_id
1 'polypeptide(L)'
;MKFEGRLLDIFRQRFRGSDCRRRPQADEAKELPKKGLKAQVSMEFMQSVGFLLLIFVVLTPIIYSAYQNNRNSQLGSEAQVVADQLSSEINTAVAVGRGYRRIFTLPKSLGDSSDYAMAIYPSEQLVVVNWTEVNSASAAIVTGNVTAKALDAPRKGDNAIFNNGGIIEIS
;
A
#
# COMPACT_ATOMS: atom_id res chain seq x y z
N MET A 1 -10.02 44.47 17.22
CA MET A 1 -10.05 45.63 16.28
C MET A 1 -11.50 45.85 15.87
N LYS A 2 -12.08 46.98 16.30
CA LYS A 2 -13.42 47.46 15.94
C LYS A 2 -13.31 48.24 14.63
N PHE A 3 -14.17 47.95 13.66
CA PHE A 3 -14.53 48.91 12.62
C PHE A 3 -16.06 49.04 12.64
N GLU A 4 -16.49 50.05 13.40
CA GLU A 4 -17.84 50.59 13.42
C GLU A 4 -18.12 51.38 12.13
N GLY A 5 -19.41 51.54 11.87
CA GLY A 5 -19.96 52.11 10.66
C GLY A 5 -19.63 53.58 10.42
N ARG A 6 -19.62 53.90 9.14
CA ARG A 6 -19.91 55.22 8.56
C ARG A 6 -20.01 55.00 7.06
N LEU A 7 -21.23 54.89 6.54
CA LEU A 7 -21.59 55.17 5.14
C LEU A 7 -23.12 55.11 4.97
N LEU A 8 -23.82 55.72 5.93
CA LEU A 8 -25.15 56.29 5.76
C LEU A 8 -24.94 57.80 5.58
N ASP A 9 -25.77 58.44 4.75
CA ASP A 9 -25.98 59.90 4.64
C ASP A 9 -25.39 60.71 3.47
N ILE A 10 -25.34 60.21 2.22
CA ILE A 10 -25.06 61.12 1.07
C ILE A 10 -26.06 61.15 -0.09
N PHE A 11 -27.07 60.28 -0.20
CA PHE A 11 -28.04 60.42 -1.33
C PHE A 11 -29.51 60.33 -0.94
N ARG A 12 -29.87 61.10 0.10
CA ARG A 12 -31.24 61.56 0.31
C ARG A 12 -31.37 62.95 -0.32
N GLN A 13 -32.40 63.12 -1.15
CA GLN A 13 -32.89 64.36 -1.76
C GLN A 13 -32.36 64.71 -3.16
N ARG A 14 -33.05 64.19 -4.20
CA ARG A 14 -33.21 64.94 -5.45
C ARG A 14 -34.53 64.58 -6.15
N PHE A 15 -35.51 65.49 -5.98
CA PHE A 15 -36.74 65.73 -6.77
C PHE A 15 -37.71 64.55 -6.99
N ARG A 16 -38.92 64.49 -6.38
CA ARG A 16 -40.10 65.35 -6.64
C ARG A 16 -40.28 65.72 -8.12
N GLY A 17 -40.78 64.75 -8.89
CA GLY A 17 -41.53 64.96 -10.13
C GLY A 17 -42.89 64.28 -9.97
N SER A 18 -43.89 65.04 -9.55
CA SER A 18 -45.29 64.67 -9.60
C SER A 18 -45.70 64.67 -11.06
N ASP A 19 -45.77 63.47 -11.65
CA ASP A 19 -46.22 63.29 -13.02
C ASP A 19 -47.48 62.43 -13.10
N CYS A 20 -48.29 62.81 -14.08
CA CYS A 20 -49.71 62.55 -14.19
C CYS A 20 -50.09 61.07 -14.35
N ARG A 21 -51.24 60.75 -13.76
CA ARG A 21 -52.24 59.76 -14.19
C ARG A 21 -51.91 59.01 -15.49
N ARG A 22 -51.40 57.78 -15.36
CA ARG A 22 -51.90 56.63 -16.11
C ARG A 22 -52.06 55.49 -15.13
N ARG A 23 -53.29 55.05 -14.90
CA ARG A 23 -53.53 53.73 -14.31
C ARG A 23 -53.04 52.74 -15.36
N PRO A 24 -51.97 51.96 -15.10
CA PRO A 24 -51.72 50.77 -15.91
C PRO A 24 -52.93 49.87 -15.70
N GLN A 25 -53.44 49.29 -16.77
CA GLN A 25 -54.45 48.25 -16.71
C GLN A 25 -53.99 47.19 -15.71
N ALA A 26 -54.93 46.67 -14.93
CA ALA A 26 -54.72 45.47 -14.15
C ALA A 26 -54.47 44.32 -15.14
N ASP A 27 -53.23 44.23 -15.60
CA ASP A 27 -52.74 43.13 -16.41
C ASP A 27 -52.96 41.88 -15.57
N GLU A 28 -53.76 40.94 -16.08
CA GLU A 28 -53.87 39.59 -15.56
C GLU A 28 -52.45 39.05 -15.34
N ALA A 29 -52.03 39.03 -14.07
CA ALA A 29 -50.82 38.35 -13.66
C ALA A 29 -51.07 36.86 -13.87
N LYS A 30 -50.82 36.40 -15.11
CA LYS A 30 -50.69 34.98 -15.45
C LYS A 30 -49.62 34.43 -14.52
N GLU A 31 -50.03 33.73 -13.47
CA GLU A 31 -49.14 32.92 -12.65
C GLU A 31 -48.48 31.90 -13.58
N LEU A 32 -47.25 32.21 -14.00
CA LEU A 32 -46.42 31.29 -14.74
C LEU A 32 -46.25 30.05 -13.86
N PRO A 33 -46.61 28.85 -14.35
CA PRO A 33 -46.53 27.65 -13.54
C PRO A 33 -45.08 27.47 -13.09
N LYS A 34 -44.84 27.49 -11.76
CA LYS A 34 -43.56 27.15 -11.12
C LYS A 34 -43.23 25.67 -11.35
N LYS A 35 -43.01 25.30 -12.61
CA LYS A 35 -42.52 23.99 -13.05
C LYS A 35 -40.99 24.07 -13.06
N GLY A 36 -40.33 23.37 -12.14
CA GLY A 36 -38.88 23.17 -12.25
C GLY A 36 -38.17 22.66 -11.01
N LEU A 37 -38.60 23.03 -9.80
CA LEU A 37 -37.83 22.77 -8.57
C LEU A 37 -37.51 21.28 -8.34
N LYS A 38 -38.47 20.39 -8.59
CA LYS A 38 -38.24 18.94 -8.42
C LYS A 38 -37.27 18.36 -9.46
N ALA A 39 -37.31 18.85 -10.70
CA ALA A 39 -36.45 18.38 -11.77
C ALA A 39 -35.00 18.88 -11.59
N GLN A 40 -34.86 20.12 -11.10
CA GLN A 40 -33.55 20.70 -10.79
C GLN A 40 -32.84 19.92 -9.67
N VAL A 41 -33.54 19.61 -8.58
CA VAL A 41 -32.95 18.82 -7.46
C VAL A 41 -32.49 17.44 -7.93
N SER A 42 -33.28 16.75 -8.76
CA SER A 42 -32.87 15.45 -9.32
C SER A 42 -31.63 15.55 -10.20
N MET A 43 -31.47 16.64 -10.95
CA MET A 43 -30.31 16.87 -11.81
C MET A 43 -29.04 17.12 -10.99
N GLU A 44 -29.13 17.98 -9.96
CA GLU A 44 -28.02 18.26 -9.04
C GLU A 44 -27.60 17.00 -8.27
N PHE A 45 -28.57 16.17 -7.87
CA PHE A 45 -28.29 14.88 -7.25
C PHE A 45 -27.56 13.92 -8.20
N MET A 46 -28.04 13.78 -9.44
CA MET A 46 -27.40 12.91 -10.44
C MET A 46 -25.97 13.35 -10.75
N GLN A 47 -25.72 14.66 -10.85
CA GLN A 47 -24.38 15.21 -11.01
C GLN A 47 -23.48 14.89 -9.81
N SER A 48 -24.01 15.01 -8.59
CA SER A 48 -23.28 14.71 -7.36
C SER A 48 -22.89 13.23 -7.27
N VAL A 49 -23.82 12.33 -7.61
CA VAL A 49 -23.56 10.88 -7.66
C VAL A 49 -22.53 10.54 -8.73
N GLY A 50 -22.61 11.15 -9.91
CA GLY A 50 -21.64 10.96 -10.98
C GLY A 50 -20.23 11.38 -10.56
N PHE A 51 -20.11 12.53 -9.90
CA PHE A 51 -18.83 13.00 -9.38
C PHE A 51 -18.26 12.07 -8.30
N LEU A 52 -19.11 11.57 -7.40
CA LEU A 52 -18.72 10.62 -6.37
C LEU A 52 -18.21 9.30 -6.96
N LEU A 53 -18.90 8.75 -7.97
CA LEU A 53 -18.45 7.54 -8.68
C LEU A 53 -17.10 7.75 -9.37
N LEU A 54 -16.87 8.92 -9.96
CA LEU A 54 -15.59 9.25 -10.58
C LEU A 54 -14.44 9.21 -9.57
N ILE A 55 -14.65 9.75 -8.36
CA ILE A 55 -13.67 9.67 -7.28
C ILE A 55 -13.36 8.21 -6.93
N PHE A 56 -14.38 7.35 -6.80
CA PHE A 56 -14.17 5.93 -6.51
C PHE A 56 -13.36 5.22 -7.59
N VAL A 57 -13.63 5.50 -8.86
CA VAL A 57 -12.89 4.91 -9.99
C VAL A 57 -11.41 5.30 -9.94
N VAL A 58 -11.09 6.54 -9.57
CA VAL A 58 -9.69 7.01 -9.48
C VAL A 58 -8.99 6.47 -8.23
N LEU A 59 -9.67 6.39 -7.09
CA LEU A 59 -9.06 5.96 -5.83
C LEU A 59 -8.78 4.45 -5.78
N THR A 60 -9.62 3.63 -6.40
CA THR A 60 -9.50 2.17 -6.37
C THR A 60 -8.10 1.66 -6.80
N PRO A 61 -7.54 2.05 -7.96
CA PRO A 61 -6.21 1.57 -8.36
C PRO A 61 -5.09 2.07 -7.44
N ILE A 62 -5.23 3.27 -6.85
CA ILE A 62 -4.24 3.83 -5.92
C ILE A 62 -4.19 2.98 -4.64
N ILE A 63 -5.36 2.70 -4.07
CA ILE A 63 -5.48 1.85 -2.86
C ILE A 63 -4.98 0.44 -3.16
N TYR A 64 -5.34 -0.13 -4.31
CA TYR A 64 -4.89 -1.45 -4.72
C TYR A 64 -3.36 -1.53 -4.85
N SER A 65 -2.73 -0.54 -5.49
CA SER A 65 -1.27 -0.48 -5.62
C SER A 65 -0.58 -0.35 -4.25
N ALA A 66 -1.09 0.52 -3.38
CA ALA A 66 -0.55 0.68 -2.02
C ALA A 66 -0.66 -0.62 -1.21
N TYR A 67 -1.78 -1.33 -1.33
CA TYR A 67 -1.98 -2.63 -0.69
C TYR A 67 -0.96 -3.67 -1.17
N GLN A 68 -0.75 -3.78 -2.48
CA GLN A 68 0.22 -4.73 -3.04
C GLN A 68 1.67 -4.40 -2.62
N ASN A 69 2.03 -3.12 -2.59
CA ASN A 69 3.35 -2.68 -2.16
C ASN A 69 3.61 -3.01 -0.68
N ASN A 70 2.63 -2.75 0.19
CA ASN A 70 2.74 -3.08 1.61
C ASN A 70 2.86 -4.60 1.81
N ARG A 71 2.04 -5.38 1.10
CA ARG A 71 2.11 -6.85 1.14
C ARG A 71 3.48 -7.37 0.69
N ASN A 72 4.01 -6.84 -0.42
CA ASN A 72 5.33 -7.24 -0.91
C ASN A 72 6.45 -6.83 0.04
N SER A 73 6.37 -5.66 0.69
CA SER A 73 7.33 -5.21 1.68
C SER A 73 7.33 -6.08 2.93
N GLN A 74 6.14 -6.50 3.39
CA GLN A 74 6.00 -7.43 4.50
C GLN A 74 6.60 -8.80 4.16
N LEU A 75 6.24 -9.38 3.01
CA LEU A 75 6.81 -10.64 2.53
C LEU A 75 8.34 -10.56 2.37
N GLY A 76 8.86 -9.43 1.88
CA GLY A 76 10.30 -9.23 1.76
C GLY A 76 11.02 -9.16 3.10
N SER A 77 10.40 -8.55 4.11
CA SER A 77 10.96 -8.52 5.47
C SER A 77 10.99 -9.91 6.09
N GLU A 78 9.94 -10.72 5.89
CA GLU A 78 9.90 -12.10 6.38
C GLU A 78 10.89 -13.00 5.61
N ALA A 79 11.00 -12.84 4.29
CA ALA A 79 11.99 -13.55 3.48
C ALA A 79 13.42 -13.20 3.93
N GLN A 80 13.68 -11.94 4.30
CA GLN A 80 14.96 -11.52 4.85
C GLN A 80 15.25 -12.22 6.18
N VAL A 81 14.26 -12.30 7.08
CA VAL A 81 14.43 -13.03 8.36
C VAL A 81 14.78 -14.51 8.12
N VAL A 82 14.17 -15.15 7.12
CA VAL A 82 14.52 -16.53 6.74
C VAL A 82 15.95 -16.63 6.21
N ALA A 83 16.36 -15.70 5.35
CA ALA A 83 17.71 -15.64 4.81
C ALA A 83 18.75 -15.44 5.93
N ASP A 84 18.48 -14.50 6.84
CA ASP A 84 19.32 -14.17 7.99
C ASP A 84 19.41 -15.34 8.97
N GLN A 85 18.29 -16.04 9.22
CA GLN A 85 18.27 -17.22 10.08
C GLN A 85 19.15 -18.33 9.49
N LEU A 86 19.00 -18.63 8.20
CA LEU A 86 19.82 -19.65 7.55
C LEU A 86 21.30 -19.26 7.51
N SER A 87 21.60 -18.00 7.18
CA SER A 87 22.96 -17.47 7.22
C SER A 87 23.56 -17.59 8.62
N SER A 88 22.81 -17.20 9.65
CA SER A 88 23.23 -17.28 11.05
C SER A 88 23.55 -18.72 11.48
N GLU A 89 22.75 -19.71 11.08
CA GLU A 89 23.04 -21.10 11.40
C GLU A 89 24.32 -21.60 10.70
N ILE A 90 24.53 -21.24 9.43
CA ILE A 90 25.75 -21.55 8.69
C ILE A 90 26.97 -20.90 9.35
N ASN A 91 26.89 -19.61 9.65
CA ASN A 91 27.98 -18.86 10.26
C ASN A 91 28.29 -19.36 11.67
N THR A 92 27.27 -19.73 12.44
CA THR A 92 27.43 -20.35 13.76
C THR A 92 28.13 -21.71 13.63
N ALA A 93 27.72 -22.54 12.67
CA ALA A 93 28.37 -23.82 12.42
C ALA A 93 29.86 -23.66 12.07
N VAL A 94 30.20 -22.64 11.27
CA VAL A 94 31.60 -22.29 10.95
C VAL A 94 32.35 -21.81 12.18
N ALA A 95 31.75 -20.91 12.97
CA ALA A 95 32.38 -20.31 14.14
C ALA A 95 32.66 -21.33 15.25
N VAL A 96 31.75 -22.27 15.48
CA VAL A 96 31.96 -23.36 16.46
C VAL A 96 32.97 -24.38 15.94
N GLY A 97 32.99 -24.64 14.63
CA GLY A 97 33.93 -25.55 14.01
C GLY A 97 33.51 -27.02 14.08
N ARG A 98 34.50 -27.91 14.02
CA ARG A 98 34.29 -29.35 13.83
C ARG A 98 33.40 -29.96 14.92
N GLY A 99 32.41 -30.75 14.48
CA GLY A 99 31.52 -31.49 15.37
C GLY A 99 30.27 -30.71 15.79
N TYR A 100 30.11 -29.45 15.35
CA TYR A 100 28.84 -28.74 15.50
C TYR A 100 27.73 -29.51 14.81
N ARG A 101 26.62 -29.72 15.53
CA ARG A 101 25.39 -30.30 15.00
C ARG A 101 24.20 -29.62 15.65
N ARG A 102 23.27 -29.14 14.85
CA ARG A 102 22.03 -28.54 15.34
C ARG A 102 20.87 -28.83 14.39
N ILE A 103 19.68 -28.94 14.97
CA ILE A 103 18.43 -28.96 14.23
C ILE A 103 17.83 -27.57 14.33
N PHE A 104 17.40 -27.03 13.20
CA PHE A 104 16.73 -25.74 13.11
C PHE A 104 15.52 -25.84 12.19
N THR A 105 14.53 -25.00 12.42
CA THR A 105 13.28 -25.03 11.69
C THR A 105 13.12 -23.73 10.92
N LEU A 106 12.89 -23.84 9.63
CA LEU A 106 12.51 -22.73 8.75
C LEU A 106 10.99 -22.73 8.58
N PRO A 107 10.35 -21.56 8.39
CA PRO A 107 8.91 -21.50 8.20
C PRO A 107 8.49 -22.30 6.97
N LYS A 108 7.25 -22.82 6.96
CA LYS A 108 6.73 -23.54 5.79
C LYS A 108 6.28 -22.62 4.66
N SER A 109 5.97 -21.38 5.00
CA SER A 109 5.46 -20.34 4.11
C SER A 109 5.76 -18.96 4.71
N LEU A 110 5.76 -17.93 3.87
CA LEU A 110 5.82 -16.54 4.30
C LEU A 110 4.40 -15.96 4.42
N GLY A 111 4.15 -15.16 5.45
CA GLY A 111 2.93 -14.38 5.66
C GLY A 111 1.65 -15.18 5.45
N ASP A 112 0.80 -14.70 4.53
CA ASP A 112 -0.49 -15.29 4.11
C ASP A 112 -0.33 -16.61 3.33
N SER A 113 0.46 -17.56 3.83
CA SER A 113 0.74 -18.85 3.19
C SER A 113 1.40 -18.73 1.81
N SER A 114 2.15 -17.64 1.57
CA SER A 114 2.89 -17.45 0.33
C SER A 114 4.06 -18.43 0.26
N ASP A 115 4.18 -19.13 -0.86
CA ASP A 115 5.26 -20.07 -1.06
C ASP A 115 6.58 -19.35 -1.34
N TYR A 116 7.69 -20.02 -1.04
CA TYR A 116 9.02 -19.48 -1.30
C TYR A 116 10.03 -20.57 -1.65
N ALA A 117 11.13 -20.20 -2.30
CA ALA A 117 12.24 -21.06 -2.65
C ALA A 117 13.52 -20.53 -2.00
N MET A 118 14.42 -21.43 -1.63
CA MET A 118 15.72 -21.09 -1.07
C MET A 118 16.81 -21.65 -1.96
N ALA A 119 17.87 -20.87 -2.12
CA ALA A 119 19.08 -21.28 -2.80
C ALA A 119 20.28 -20.83 -1.98
N ILE A 120 21.30 -21.68 -1.92
CA ILE A 120 22.61 -21.31 -1.41
C ILE A 120 23.54 -21.22 -2.62
N TYR A 121 24.26 -20.12 -2.74
CA TYR A 121 25.29 -19.90 -3.76
C TYR A 121 26.65 -19.89 -3.07
N PRO A 122 27.32 -21.05 -2.93
CA PRO A 122 28.55 -21.14 -2.14
C PRO A 122 29.71 -20.35 -2.78
N SER A 123 29.73 -20.24 -4.11
CA SER A 123 30.72 -19.44 -4.86
C SER A 123 30.62 -17.94 -4.58
N GLU A 124 29.41 -17.45 -4.33
CA GLU A 124 29.13 -16.04 -4.04
C GLU A 124 29.02 -15.77 -2.54
N GLN A 125 29.09 -16.83 -1.72
CA GLN A 125 28.90 -16.76 -0.27
C GLN A 125 27.57 -16.08 0.10
N LEU A 126 26.49 -16.47 -0.60
CA LEU A 126 25.16 -15.91 -0.39
C LEU A 126 24.11 -17.01 -0.19
N VAL A 127 23.15 -16.71 0.67
CA VAL A 127 21.86 -17.37 0.76
C VAL A 127 20.83 -16.46 0.09
N VAL A 128 19.97 -17.02 -0.73
CA VAL A 128 18.90 -16.28 -1.43
C VAL A 128 17.56 -16.96 -1.17
N VAL A 129 16.56 -16.14 -0.85
CA VAL A 129 15.17 -16.54 -0.62
C VAL A 129 14.30 -15.82 -1.63
N ASN A 130 13.62 -16.57 -2.50
CA ASN A 130 12.75 -16.05 -3.55
C ASN A 130 11.29 -16.37 -3.20
N TRP A 131 10.39 -15.40 -3.23
CA TRP A 131 8.94 -15.65 -3.03
C TRP A 131 8.09 -15.25 -4.24
N THR A 132 8.69 -14.55 -5.20
CA THR A 132 8.13 -14.36 -6.54
C THR A 132 9.27 -14.50 -7.57
N GLU A 133 8.94 -14.47 -8.86
CA GLU A 133 9.95 -14.52 -9.92
C GLU A 133 10.91 -13.32 -9.93
N VAL A 134 10.48 -12.19 -9.37
CA VAL A 134 11.21 -10.91 -9.40
C VAL A 134 11.71 -10.47 -8.04
N ASN A 135 11.11 -10.94 -6.95
CA ASN A 135 11.46 -10.48 -5.61
C ASN A 135 12.25 -11.56 -4.86
N SER A 136 13.39 -11.13 -4.34
CA SER A 136 14.31 -11.95 -3.56
C SER A 136 14.87 -11.18 -2.37
N ALA A 137 15.28 -11.94 -1.37
CA ALA A 137 16.01 -11.46 -0.20
C ALA A 137 17.28 -12.28 -0.08
N SER A 138 18.36 -11.68 0.39
CA SER A 138 19.64 -12.36 0.49
C SER A 138 20.40 -12.02 1.77
N ALA A 139 21.20 -12.99 2.21
CA ALA A 139 22.06 -12.85 3.37
C ALA A 139 23.43 -13.44 3.06
N ALA A 140 24.50 -12.75 3.46
CA ALA A 140 25.86 -13.20 3.27
C ALA A 140 26.22 -14.33 4.25
N ILE A 141 26.99 -15.30 3.79
CA ILE A 141 27.57 -16.37 4.62
C ILE A 141 29.09 -16.22 4.65
N VAL A 142 29.73 -16.70 5.72
CA VAL A 142 31.17 -16.51 5.92
C VAL A 142 32.02 -17.51 5.12
N THR A 143 31.41 -18.62 4.68
CA THR A 143 32.13 -19.72 3.99
C THR A 143 31.47 -20.10 2.68
N GLY A 144 32.30 -20.46 1.69
CA GLY A 144 31.84 -21.12 0.46
C GLY A 144 31.84 -22.65 0.56
N ASN A 145 32.28 -23.23 1.68
CA ASN A 145 32.34 -24.68 1.89
C ASN A 145 31.00 -25.22 2.42
N VAL A 146 29.91 -24.95 1.71
CA VAL A 146 28.57 -25.45 2.04
C VAL A 146 28.16 -26.50 1.02
N THR A 147 27.72 -27.65 1.50
CA THR A 147 27.22 -28.76 0.67
C THR A 147 25.81 -29.13 1.12
N ALA A 148 24.86 -29.01 0.20
CA ALA A 148 23.52 -29.55 0.36
C ALA A 148 23.56 -31.05 0.05
N LYS A 149 23.24 -31.90 1.03
CA LYS A 149 23.22 -33.36 0.81
C LYS A 149 21.98 -33.83 0.05
N ALA A 150 20.89 -33.05 0.09
CA ALA A 150 19.69 -33.30 -0.67
C ALA A 150 19.60 -32.33 -1.85
N LEU A 151 19.01 -32.79 -2.96
CA LEU A 151 18.70 -31.97 -4.15
C LEU A 151 17.88 -30.71 -3.82
N ASP A 152 17.17 -30.71 -2.68
CA ASP A 152 16.29 -29.63 -2.22
C ASP A 152 16.71 -29.03 -0.86
N ALA A 153 17.93 -29.28 -0.37
CA ALA A 153 18.39 -28.67 0.88
C ALA A 153 18.94 -27.26 0.63
N PRO A 154 18.57 -26.26 1.45
CA PRO A 154 17.70 -26.32 2.63
C PRO A 154 16.22 -26.49 2.30
N ARG A 155 15.51 -27.27 3.13
CA ARG A 155 14.09 -27.56 3.00
C ARG A 155 13.23 -26.64 3.87
N LYS A 156 11.95 -26.53 3.54
CA LYS A 156 10.96 -25.88 4.41
C LYS A 156 10.70 -26.76 5.64
N GLY A 157 10.61 -26.17 6.82
CA GLY A 157 10.46 -26.91 8.07
C GLY A 157 11.80 -27.33 8.69
N ASP A 158 11.86 -28.54 9.21
CA ASP A 158 13.01 -29.01 9.99
C ASP A 158 14.20 -29.35 9.10
N ASN A 159 15.36 -28.81 9.45
CA ASN A 159 16.64 -29.06 8.81
C ASN A 159 17.68 -29.40 9.88
N ALA A 160 18.67 -30.18 9.50
CA ALA A 160 19.85 -30.41 10.31
C ALA A 160 21.08 -29.79 9.63
N ILE A 161 21.90 -29.11 10.42
CA ILE A 161 23.20 -28.58 10.02
C ILE A 161 24.31 -29.32 10.76
N PHE A 162 25.37 -29.66 10.04
CA PHE A 162 26.54 -30.34 10.57
C PHE A 162 27.83 -29.73 10.02
N ASN A 163 28.85 -29.55 10.88
CA ASN A 163 30.18 -29.15 10.44
C ASN A 163 31.15 -30.35 10.46
N ASN A 164 31.47 -30.86 9.27
CA ASN A 164 32.41 -31.95 9.06
C ASN A 164 33.81 -31.43 8.72
N GLY A 165 34.53 -30.92 9.73
CA GLY A 165 35.93 -30.50 9.54
C GLY A 165 36.12 -29.31 8.60
N GLY A 166 35.16 -28.37 8.58
CA GLY A 166 35.20 -27.15 7.77
C GLY A 166 34.25 -27.16 6.58
N ILE A 167 33.63 -28.30 6.28
CA ILE A 167 32.54 -28.42 5.29
C ILE A 167 31.20 -28.42 6.05
N ILE A 168 30.34 -27.47 5.71
CA ILE A 168 29.00 -27.33 6.27
C ILE A 168 28.04 -28.18 5.45
N GLU A 169 27.44 -29.18 6.07
CA GLU A 169 26.45 -30.05 5.46
C GLU A 169 25.06 -29.70 5.97
N ILE A 170 24.10 -29.55 5.05
CA ILE A 170 22.69 -29.30 5.37
C ILE A 170 21.83 -30.44 4.80
N SER A 171 20.92 -30.96 5.62
CA SER A 171 20.01 -32.07 5.27
C SER A 171 18.60 -31.88 5.81
#